data_AF-A0A836RWA1-F1
#
_entry.id   AF-A0A836RWA1-F1
#
_cell.length_a   1.000
_cell.length_b   1.000
_cell.length_c   1.000
_cell.angle_alpha   90.00
_cell.angle_beta   90.00
_cell.angle_gamma   90.00
#
_symmetry.space_group_name_H-M   'P 1'
#
loop_
_entity.id
_entity.type
_entity.pdbx_description
1 polymer ?
#
loop_
_entity_poly.entity_id
_entity_poly.type
_entity_poly.pdbx_seq_one_letter_code
_entity_poly.pdbx_strand_id
1 'polypeptide(L)'
;MGGPPFEARIIGDRIVARGAYNTKGALMSMLLGVKAYIDMFGELPLDIVFCPRRRGGARKLLNAPLHRRQRRGLRGAETACFAFPSERVPGKPTIVLGNKGIVFVELVSRVSRYDVHSSHSSEVP
;
A
#
# COMPACT_ATOMS: atom_id res chain seq x y z
N MET A 1 -23.42 7.12 -3.04
CA MET A 1 -23.79 5.70 -2.96
C MET A 1 -22.55 4.86 -3.25
N GLY A 2 -21.91 4.32 -2.22
CA GLY A 2 -20.86 3.32 -2.36
C GLY A 2 -21.38 2.03 -1.74
N GLY A 3 -21.32 0.91 -2.46
CA GLY A 3 -21.66 -0.40 -1.90
C GLY A 3 -20.70 -0.79 -0.75
N PRO A 4 -20.84 -2.01 -0.20
CA PRO A 4 -19.93 -2.52 0.80
C PRO A 4 -18.46 -2.34 0.39
N PRO A 5 -17.56 -1.95 1.31
CA PRO A 5 -16.20 -1.53 0.95
C PRO A 5 -15.36 -2.64 0.29
N PHE A 6 -15.72 -3.90 0.48
CA PHE A 6 -15.00 -5.05 -0.11
C PHE A 6 -15.71 -5.64 -1.32
N GLU A 7 -16.81 -5.04 -1.75
CA GLU A 7 -17.53 -5.40 -2.96
C GLU A 7 -17.20 -4.38 -4.04
N ALA A 8 -16.29 -4.74 -4.94
CA ALA A 8 -15.87 -3.83 -5.99
C ALA A 8 -17.01 -3.58 -6.99
N ARG A 9 -17.31 -2.30 -7.24
CA ARG A 9 -18.36 -1.90 -8.19
C ARG A 9 -17.82 -0.90 -9.20
N ILE A 10 -18.28 -1.01 -10.44
CA ILE A 10 -18.05 -0.01 -11.48
C ILE A 10 -19.18 1.00 -11.39
N ILE A 11 -18.84 2.27 -11.22
CA ILE A 11 -19.79 3.39 -11.14
C ILE A 11 -19.29 4.47 -12.09
N GLY A 12 -19.97 4.61 -13.23
CA GLY A 12 -19.50 5.47 -14.32
C GLY A 12 -18.14 5.00 -14.84
N ASP A 13 -17.15 5.88 -14.79
CA ASP A 13 -15.77 5.65 -15.22
C ASP A 13 -14.84 5.18 -14.08
N ARG A 14 -15.39 4.82 -12.91
CA ARG A 14 -14.61 4.52 -11.70
C ARG A 14 -14.87 3.12 -11.16
N ILE A 15 -13.82 2.52 -10.61
CA ILE A 15 -13.91 1.33 -9.76
C ILE A 15 -13.91 1.77 -8.30
N VAL A 16 -15.00 1.51 -7.59
CA VAL A 16 -15.18 1.87 -6.18
C VAL A 16 -15.04 0.62 -5.31
N ALA A 17 -13.91 0.52 -4.59
CA ALA A 17 -13.65 -0.54 -3.61
C ALA A 17 -12.49 -0.16 -2.67
N ARG A 18 -12.43 -0.78 -1.48
CA ARG A 18 -11.29 -0.67 -0.55
C ARG A 18 -10.05 -1.29 -1.18
N GLY A 19 -9.07 -0.44 -1.46
CA GLY A 19 -7.79 -0.81 -2.05
C GLY A 19 -7.77 -0.84 -3.57
N ALA A 20 -8.88 -0.49 -4.25
CA ALA A 20 -8.92 -0.35 -5.70
C ALA A 20 -7.82 0.61 -6.20
N TYR A 21 -7.67 1.77 -5.56
CA TYR A 21 -6.62 2.72 -5.89
C TYR A 21 -5.28 2.38 -5.20
N ASN A 22 -5.28 2.27 -3.86
CA ASN A 22 -4.09 2.03 -3.03
C ASN A 22 -4.10 0.61 -2.43
N THR A 23 -3.37 -0.38 -2.96
CA THR A 23 -2.51 -0.38 -4.17
C THR A 23 -2.90 -1.48 -5.16
N LYS A 24 -4.08 -2.12 -5.01
CA LYS A 24 -4.43 -3.30 -5.81
C LYS A 24 -4.60 -2.95 -7.29
N GLY A 25 -5.16 -1.79 -7.62
CA GLY A 25 -5.30 -1.35 -9.01
C GLY A 25 -3.95 -1.19 -9.69
N ALA A 26 -3.01 -0.47 -9.08
CA ALA A 26 -1.65 -0.30 -9.60
C ALA A 26 -0.93 -1.64 -9.82
N LEU A 27 -1.07 -2.59 -8.88
CA LEU A 27 -0.53 -3.96 -9.04
C LEU A 27 -1.18 -4.69 -10.22
N MET A 28 -2.52 -4.66 -10.32
CA MET A 28 -3.25 -5.31 -11.40
C MET A 28 -2.90 -4.69 -12.76
N SER A 29 -2.72 -3.37 -12.84
CA SER A 29 -2.27 -2.69 -14.06
C SER A 29 -0.91 -3.20 -14.54
N MET A 30 0.06 -3.41 -13.64
CA MET A 30 1.35 -4.01 -14.00
C MET A 30 1.19 -5.44 -14.52
N LEU A 31 0.43 -6.28 -13.83
CA LEU A 31 0.19 -7.68 -14.24
C LEU A 31 -0.48 -7.77 -15.60
N LEU A 32 -1.51 -6.95 -15.83
CA LEU A 32 -2.22 -6.89 -17.11
C LEU A 32 -1.34 -6.33 -18.22
N GLY A 33 -0.47 -5.35 -17.93
CA GLY A 33 0.49 -4.82 -18.91
C GLY A 33 1.50 -5.87 -19.36
N VAL A 34 2.06 -6.64 -18.40
CA VAL A 34 2.97 -7.76 -18.71
C VAL A 34 2.25 -8.83 -19.52
N LYS A 35 1.03 -9.20 -19.13
CA LYS A 35 0.21 -10.15 -19.89
C LYS A 35 -0.05 -9.67 -21.31
N ALA A 36 -0.50 -8.42 -21.48
CA ALA A 36 -0.78 -7.85 -22.79
C ALA A 36 0.47 -7.82 -23.69
N TYR A 37 1.64 -7.54 -23.12
CA TYR A 37 2.90 -7.60 -23.86
C TYR A 37 3.20 -9.02 -24.34
N ILE A 38 3.11 -10.03 -23.46
CA ILE A 38 3.33 -11.43 -23.84
C ILE A 38 2.32 -11.87 -24.90
N ASP A 39 1.05 -11.51 -24.75
CA ASP A 39 0.00 -11.87 -25.70
C ASP A 39 0.26 -11.24 -27.10
N MET A 40 0.93 -10.09 -27.17
CA MET A 40 1.26 -9.41 -28.44
C MET A 40 2.60 -9.83 -29.05
N PHE A 41 3.62 -10.08 -28.24
CA PHE A 41 5.00 -10.25 -28.69
C PHE A 41 5.60 -11.64 -28.39
N GLY A 42 4.86 -12.50 -27.70
CA GLY A 42 5.24 -13.89 -27.39
C GLY A 42 6.14 -14.04 -26.15
N GLU A 43 7.12 -13.17 -25.98
CA GLU A 43 8.05 -13.20 -24.84
C GLU A 43 8.37 -11.80 -24.31
N LEU A 44 8.88 -11.73 -23.07
CA LEU A 44 9.30 -10.47 -22.46
C LEU A 44 10.73 -10.12 -22.87
N PRO A 45 11.04 -8.82 -23.12
CA PRO A 45 12.38 -8.38 -23.46
C PRO A 45 13.33 -8.33 -22.25
N LEU A 46 12.82 -8.64 -21.05
CA LEU A 46 13.56 -8.58 -19.79
C LEU A 46 12.95 -9.54 -18.76
N ASP A 47 13.78 -9.99 -17.83
CA ASP A 47 13.35 -10.81 -16.70
C ASP A 47 12.64 -9.97 -15.64
N ILE A 48 11.41 -10.37 -15.29
CA ILE A 48 10.59 -9.68 -14.28
C ILE A 48 10.46 -10.54 -13.04
N VAL A 49 10.85 -9.99 -11.88
CA VAL A 49 10.62 -10.62 -10.57
C VAL A 49 9.54 -9.84 -9.81
N PHE A 50 8.37 -10.47 -9.60
CA PHE A 50 7.31 -9.88 -8.78
C PHE A 50 7.58 -10.08 -7.29
N CYS A 51 7.57 -8.97 -6.54
CA CYS A 51 7.73 -8.96 -5.08
C CYS A 51 6.50 -8.41 -4.36
N PRO A 52 5.37 -9.17 -4.31
CA PRO A 52 4.17 -8.71 -3.63
C PRO A 52 4.40 -8.65 -2.13
N ARG A 53 4.26 -7.44 -1.55
CA ARG A 53 4.41 -7.24 -0.12
C ARG A 53 3.07 -7.47 0.58
N ARG A 54 2.96 -8.47 1.47
CA ARG A 54 1.84 -8.52 2.43
C ARG A 54 1.99 -7.33 3.39
N ARG A 55 1.02 -6.40 3.36
CA ARG A 55 0.82 -5.44 4.46
C ARG A 55 0.43 -6.24 5.70
N GLY A 56 1.42 -6.67 6.49
CA GLY A 56 1.18 -6.72 7.94
C GLY A 56 0.88 -5.29 8.37
N GLY A 57 -0.16 -5.07 9.19
CA GLY A 57 -0.51 -3.74 9.69
C GLY A 57 0.73 -2.99 10.21
N ALA A 58 0.63 -1.65 10.30
CA ALA A 58 1.71 -0.68 10.53
C ALA A 58 2.85 -1.10 11.50
N ARG A 59 2.60 -2.03 12.42
CA ARG A 59 3.59 -2.67 13.32
C ARG A 59 4.60 -3.64 12.69
N LYS A 60 4.42 -4.15 11.46
CA LYS A 60 5.36 -5.12 10.84
C LYS A 60 6.44 -4.46 9.95
N LEU A 61 6.91 -3.28 10.35
CA LEU A 61 7.99 -2.56 9.65
C LEU A 61 9.39 -3.16 9.86
N LEU A 62 9.55 -4.12 10.78
CA LEU A 62 10.83 -4.76 11.09
C LEU A 62 10.97 -6.21 10.59
N ASN A 63 10.52 -6.53 9.38
CA ASN A 63 10.74 -7.87 8.81
C ASN A 63 12.14 -7.99 8.15
N ALA A 64 13.19 -7.88 8.96
CA ALA A 64 14.55 -8.29 8.61
C ALA A 64 14.69 -9.78 8.19
N PRO A 65 13.87 -10.75 8.69
CA PRO A 65 14.04 -12.17 8.31
C PRO A 65 13.57 -12.52 6.89
N LEU A 66 12.55 -11.85 6.35
CA LEU A 66 12.06 -12.09 4.98
C LEU A 66 13.10 -11.71 3.92
N HIS A 67 13.98 -10.76 4.23
CA HIS A 67 15.03 -10.31 3.32
C HIS A 67 16.07 -11.40 3.01
N ARG A 68 16.42 -12.31 3.93
CA ARG A 68 17.54 -13.25 3.69
C ARG A 68 17.21 -14.34 2.66
N ARG A 69 15.97 -14.83 2.63
CA ARG A 69 15.55 -15.89 1.69
C ARG A 69 15.23 -15.34 0.29
N GLN A 70 14.62 -14.16 0.19
CA GLN A 70 14.28 -13.53 -1.10
C GLN A 70 15.49 -12.87 -1.77
N ARG A 71 16.52 -12.48 -1.02
CA ARG A 71 17.74 -11.87 -1.57
C ARG A 71 18.38 -12.70 -2.68
N ARG A 72 18.34 -14.04 -2.61
CA ARG A 72 18.93 -14.88 -3.67
C ARG A 72 18.21 -14.74 -5.00
N GLY A 73 16.87 -14.68 -5.00
CA GLY A 73 16.07 -14.49 -6.23
C GLY A 73 16.04 -13.06 -6.76
N LEU A 74 16.59 -12.10 -6.00
CA LEU A 74 16.77 -10.71 -6.43
C LEU A 74 18.23 -10.40 -6.82
N ARG A 75 19.15 -11.37 -6.69
CA ARG A 75 20.54 -11.18 -7.13
C ARG A 75 20.55 -11.01 -8.64
N GLY A 76 21.17 -9.94 -9.12
CA GLY A 76 21.22 -9.61 -10.55
C GLY A 76 20.13 -8.64 -11.01
N ALA A 77 19.16 -8.27 -10.16
CA ALA A 77 18.21 -7.23 -10.52
C ALA A 77 18.90 -5.86 -10.64
N GLU A 78 18.78 -5.22 -11.80
CA GLU A 78 19.42 -3.93 -12.10
C GLU A 78 18.58 -2.73 -11.66
N THR A 79 17.26 -2.91 -11.61
CA THR A 79 16.31 -1.86 -11.25
C THR A 79 15.12 -2.41 -10.48
N ALA A 80 14.44 -1.52 -9.77
CA ALA A 80 13.19 -1.82 -9.08
C ALA A 80 12.16 -0.74 -9.41
N CYS A 81 10.98 -1.17 -9.86
CA CYS A 81 9.85 -0.29 -10.11
C CYS A 81 8.73 -0.63 -9.13
N PHE A 82 8.14 0.40 -8.53
CA PHE A 82 6.97 0.27 -7.68
C PHE A 82 5.84 1.09 -8.28
N ALA A 83 4.88 0.41 -8.92
CA ALA A 83 3.67 1.09 -9.37
C ALA A 83 2.93 1.62 -8.15
N PHE A 84 2.78 2.94 -8.11
CA PHE A 84 2.00 3.61 -7.10
C PHE A 84 0.98 4.52 -7.76
N PRO A 85 -0.27 4.54 -7.27
CA PRO A 85 -1.23 5.51 -7.75
C PRO A 85 -0.73 6.94 -7.47
N SER A 86 -0.98 7.86 -8.40
CA SER A 86 -0.59 9.27 -8.24
C SER A 86 -1.82 10.16 -8.15
N GLU A 87 -1.92 10.93 -7.07
CA GLU A 87 -2.96 11.96 -6.90
C GLU A 87 -2.59 13.28 -7.60
N ARG A 88 -1.53 13.29 -8.43
CA ARG A 88 -1.10 14.47 -9.16
C ARG A 88 -2.00 14.74 -10.37
N VAL A 89 -1.78 15.90 -10.98
CA VAL A 89 -2.53 16.41 -12.13
C VAL A 89 -2.73 15.32 -13.19
N PRO A 90 -3.99 15.00 -13.55
CA PRO A 90 -4.29 14.04 -14.60
C PRO A 90 -3.53 14.34 -15.90
N GLY A 91 -3.08 13.31 -16.59
CA GLY A 91 -2.39 13.43 -17.88
C GLY A 91 -0.89 13.73 -17.81
N LYS A 92 -0.31 13.94 -16.62
CA LYS A 92 1.14 14.11 -16.44
C LYS A 92 1.75 12.93 -15.67
N PRO A 93 2.48 12.01 -16.33
CA PRO A 93 3.15 10.93 -15.62
C PRO A 93 4.22 11.51 -14.69
N THR A 94 4.41 10.89 -13.53
CA THR A 94 5.43 11.32 -12.57
C THR A 94 6.29 10.17 -12.12
N ILE A 95 7.60 10.39 -12.09
CA ILE A 95 8.58 9.48 -11.51
C ILE A 95 8.93 9.98 -10.11
N VAL A 96 8.78 9.13 -9.10
CA VAL A 96 9.08 9.44 -7.71
C VAL A 96 10.37 8.73 -7.32
N LEU A 97 11.41 9.51 -6.98
CA LEU A 97 12.75 9.00 -6.68
C LEU A 97 12.99 8.80 -5.17
N GLY A 98 12.02 9.11 -4.31
CA GLY A 98 12.16 8.96 -2.87
C GLY A 98 10.87 9.23 -2.12
N ASN A 99 10.78 8.69 -0.90
CA ASN A 99 9.65 8.87 0.01
C ASN A 99 10.12 9.51 1.32
N LYS A 100 9.27 10.33 1.94
CA LYS A 100 9.49 10.78 3.31
C LYS A 100 9.30 9.62 4.29
N GLY A 101 10.05 9.63 5.39
CA GLY A 101 9.78 8.75 6.54
C GLY A 101 8.54 9.20 7.32
N ILE A 102 8.04 8.32 8.18
CA ILE A 102 6.99 8.63 9.15
C ILE A 102 7.45 8.23 10.56
N VAL A 103 7.30 9.14 11.52
CA VAL A 103 7.42 8.84 12.94
C VAL A 103 6.03 8.92 13.54
N PHE A 104 5.58 7.82 14.13
CA PHE A 104 4.28 7.75 14.79
C PHE A 104 4.50 7.69 16.30
N VAL A 105 3.92 8.64 17.03
CA VAL A 105 3.94 8.71 18.50
C VAL A 105 2.52 8.59 19.01
N GLU A 106 2.32 7.74 20.00
CA GLU A 106 1.08 7.65 20.76
C GLU A 106 1.34 8.27 22.14
N LEU A 107 0.65 9.37 22.45
CA LEU A 107 0.73 10.02 23.76
C LEU A 107 -0.45 9.56 24.61
N VAL A 108 -0.16 8.89 25.71
CA VAL A 108 -1.18 8.36 26.62
C VAL A 108 -1.08 9.08 27.95
N SER A 109 -2.15 9.77 28.34
CA SER A 109 -2.31 10.30 29.70
C SER A 109 -3.44 9.53 30.38
N ARG A 110 -3.19 9.02 31.58
CA ARG A 110 -4.20 8.35 32.41
C ARG A 110 -4.33 9.14 33.70
N VAL A 111 -5.48 9.78 33.85
CA VAL A 111 -5.81 10.62 35.01
C VAL A 111 -6.82 9.97 35.96
N SER A 112 -7.48 8.89 35.55
CA SER A 112 -8.40 8.14 36.41
C SER A 112 -8.40 6.66 36.00
N ARG A 113 -8.85 5.79 36.90
CA ARG A 113 -9.03 4.35 36.64
C ARG A 113 -10.26 4.05 35.79
N TYR A 114 -11.21 4.97 35.72
CA TYR A 114 -12.48 4.83 34.99
C TYR A 114 -12.96 6.21 34.50
N ASP A 115 -13.86 6.22 33.52
CA ASP A 115 -14.48 7.46 33.05
C ASP A 115 -15.31 8.07 34.18
N VAL A 116 -15.06 9.34 34.48
CA VAL A 116 -15.71 10.06 35.59
C VAL A 116 -16.71 11.04 35.00
N HIS A 117 -17.90 11.13 35.60
CA HIS A 117 -18.84 12.20 35.27
C HIS A 117 -18.15 13.56 35.50
N SER A 118 -18.27 14.49 34.55
CA SER A 118 -17.45 15.71 34.53
C SER A 118 -17.55 16.54 35.82
N SER A 119 -18.69 16.50 36.53
CA SER A 119 -18.89 17.18 37.82
C SER A 119 -18.04 16.63 38.98
N HIS A 120 -17.58 15.38 38.91
CA HIS A 120 -16.78 14.73 39.97
C HIS A 120 -15.27 14.70 39.63
N SER A 121 -14.86 15.47 38.61
CA SER A 121 -13.48 15.48 38.10
C SER A 121 -12.44 15.97 39.12
N SER A 122 -12.84 16.78 40.11
CA SER A 122 -11.99 17.25 41.20
C SER A 122 -11.85 16.26 42.37
N GLU A 123 -12.67 15.20 42.39
CA GLU A 123 -12.76 14.25 43.51
C GLU A 123 -11.94 12.97 43.25
N VAL A 124 -11.42 12.81 42.03
CA VAL A 124 -10.63 11.65 41.62
C VAL A 124 -9.15 12.07 41.52
N PRO A 125 -8.20 11.31 42.11
CA PRO A 125 -6.77 11.66 42.14
C PRO A 125 -6.13 11.76 40.76
#